data_AF-A0A947J1T0-F1
#
_entry.id   AF-A0A947J1T0-F1
#
_cell.length_a   1.000
_cell.length_b   1.000
_cell.length_c   1.000
_cell.angle_alpha   90.00
_cell.angle_beta   90.00
_cell.angle_gamma   90.00
#
_symmetry.space_group_name_H-M   'P 1'
#
loop_
_entity.id
_entity.type
_entity.pdbx_description
1 polymer ?
#
loop_
_entity_poly.entity_id
_entity_poly.type
_entity_poly.pdbx_seq_one_letter_code
_entity_poly.pdbx_strand_id
1 'polypeptide(L)'
;MLDYYRDLAEQLAAMPGGHASLREAYFGGLTLPDPISGNIFPSREIIEGWMLQDGDAIALVSNEKDDTSLLWLRKGDEEVIADFSGELQEAARECGITLLGLALLALAMGGVDDSRLKIMLPALYKAAKGLLLIAVCRLCG
;
A
#
# COMPACT_ATOMS: atom_id res chain seq x y z
N MET A 1 17.16 -6.56 0.87
CA MET A 1 15.82 -6.05 0.51
C MET A 1 15.46 -4.83 1.37
N LEU A 2 15.86 -4.81 2.64
CA LEU A 2 15.68 -3.65 3.54
C LEU A 2 16.12 -2.30 2.95
N ASP A 3 17.35 -2.19 2.44
CA ASP A 3 17.84 -0.90 1.90
C ASP A 3 16.99 -0.39 0.73
N TYR A 4 16.46 -1.30 -0.10
CA TYR A 4 15.52 -0.94 -1.16
C TYR A 4 14.23 -0.33 -0.59
N TYR A 5 13.65 -0.94 0.45
CA TYR A 5 12.45 -0.38 1.08
C TYR A 5 12.73 0.92 1.82
N ARG A 6 13.90 1.09 2.43
CA ARG A 6 14.34 2.36 3.02
C ARG A 6 14.43 3.47 1.99
N ASP A 7 15.08 3.22 0.85
CA ASP A 7 15.18 4.20 -0.23
C ASP A 7 13.79 4.65 -0.73
N LEU A 8 12.85 3.71 -0.86
CA LEU A 8 11.46 4.04 -1.23
C LEU A 8 10.73 4.78 -0.13
N ALA A 9 10.95 4.41 1.12
CA ALA A 9 10.33 5.06 2.27
C ALA A 9 10.79 6.52 2.41
N GLU A 10 12.08 6.78 2.18
CA GLU A 10 12.64 8.13 2.13
C GLU A 10 12.06 8.94 0.97
N GLN A 11 11.91 8.34 -0.23
CA GLN A 11 11.25 8.99 -1.36
C GLN A 11 9.80 9.36 -1.05
N LEU A 12 9.06 8.46 -0.41
CA LEU A 12 7.68 8.69 0.01
C LEU A 12 7.59 9.79 1.07
N ALA A 13 8.51 9.80 2.04
CA ALA A 13 8.59 10.81 3.09
C ALA A 13 8.91 12.21 2.54
N ALA A 14 9.74 12.28 1.49
CA ALA A 14 10.14 13.52 0.84
C ALA A 14 9.08 14.11 -0.12
N MET A 15 7.93 13.46 -0.29
CA MET A 15 6.90 13.93 -1.21
C MET A 15 6.31 15.30 -0.79
N PRO A 16 6.01 16.19 -1.75
CA PRO A 16 5.28 17.42 -1.48
C PRO A 16 3.92 17.15 -0.81
N GLY A 17 3.64 17.84 0.30
CA GLY A 17 2.43 17.62 1.11
C GLY A 17 2.56 16.50 2.15
N GLY A 18 3.64 15.71 2.10
CA GLY A 18 3.95 14.65 3.06
C GLY A 18 3.11 13.38 2.86
N HIS A 19 3.62 12.25 3.39
CA HIS A 19 2.96 10.94 3.30
C HIS A 19 1.66 10.87 4.12
N ALA A 20 1.45 11.77 5.09
CA ALA A 20 0.26 11.77 5.95
C ALA A 20 -1.04 12.01 5.16
N SER A 21 -0.99 12.82 4.10
CA SER A 21 -2.13 13.07 3.20
C SER A 21 -2.17 12.13 2.00
N LEU A 22 -1.29 11.13 1.92
CA LEU A 22 -1.12 10.28 0.74
C LEU A 22 -2.42 9.65 0.28
N ARG A 23 -3.19 9.09 1.22
CA ARG A 23 -4.49 8.46 0.92
C ARG A 23 -5.43 9.47 0.26
N GLU A 24 -5.63 10.64 0.87
CA GLU A 24 -6.57 11.63 0.36
C GLU A 24 -6.11 12.23 -0.99
N ALA A 25 -4.85 12.66 -1.06
CA ALA A 25 -4.31 13.38 -2.20
C ALA A 25 -4.18 12.51 -3.47
N TYR A 26 -3.89 11.21 -3.32
CA TYR A 26 -3.59 10.32 -4.45
C TYR A 26 -4.59 9.20 -4.63
N PHE A 27 -5.25 8.77 -3.56
CA PHE A 27 -6.17 7.64 -3.56
C PHE A 27 -7.59 8.02 -3.12
N GLY A 28 -7.88 9.30 -2.83
CA GLY A 28 -9.18 9.74 -2.32
C GLY A 28 -10.33 9.55 -3.32
N GLY A 29 -10.01 9.54 -4.62
CA GLY A 29 -10.97 9.19 -5.68
C GLY A 29 -11.29 7.69 -5.78
N LEU A 30 -10.59 6.84 -5.04
CA LEU A 30 -10.75 5.37 -5.05
C LEU A 30 -11.12 4.81 -3.68
N THR A 31 -10.83 5.54 -2.61
CA THR A 31 -10.97 5.09 -1.23
C THR A 31 -12.06 5.87 -0.50
N LEU A 32 -12.61 5.24 0.53
CA LEU A 32 -13.48 5.89 1.50
C LEU A 32 -12.63 6.44 2.67
N PRO A 33 -13.07 7.53 3.33
CA PRO A 33 -12.36 8.08 4.47
C PRO A 33 -12.40 7.15 5.69
N ASP A 34 -13.43 6.31 5.77
CA ASP A 34 -13.67 5.40 6.88
C ASP A 34 -12.59 4.31 6.98
N PRO A 35 -12.14 3.96 8.20
CA PRO A 35 -11.24 2.84 8.40
C PRO A 35 -11.97 1.52 8.08
N ILE A 36 -11.20 0.46 7.80
CA ILE A 36 -11.76 -0.89 7.75
C ILE A 36 -12.36 -1.19 9.13
N SER A 37 -13.67 -1.43 9.16
CA SER A 37 -14.32 -1.86 10.41
C SER A 37 -13.88 -3.29 10.73
N GLY A 38 -13.25 -3.49 11.90
CA GLY A 38 -12.65 -4.76 12.31
C GLY A 38 -13.58 -5.98 12.38
N ASN A 39 -14.90 -5.78 12.25
CA ASN A 39 -15.89 -6.86 12.22
C ASN A 39 -16.20 -7.37 10.80
N ILE A 40 -15.66 -6.75 9.75
CA ILE A 40 -15.95 -7.21 8.38
C ILE A 40 -15.16 -8.50 8.06
N PHE A 41 -13.96 -8.68 8.64
CA PHE A 41 -13.04 -9.78 8.28
C PHE A 41 -12.30 -10.34 9.53
N PRO A 42 -12.94 -11.20 10.35
CA PRO A 42 -12.43 -11.60 11.67
C PRO A 42 -11.25 -12.59 11.66
N SER A 43 -10.84 -13.10 10.50
CA SER A 43 -9.85 -14.18 10.36
C SER A 43 -8.39 -13.71 10.32
N ARG A 44 -8.12 -12.40 10.18
CA ARG A 44 -6.77 -11.86 9.97
C ARG A 44 -6.51 -10.64 10.85
N GLU A 45 -5.28 -10.52 11.32
CA GLU A 45 -4.79 -9.29 11.93
C GLU A 45 -4.44 -8.28 10.84
N ILE A 46 -5.29 -7.27 10.67
CA ILE A 46 -5.08 -6.17 9.72
C ILE A 46 -4.10 -5.18 10.36
N ILE A 47 -2.95 -4.98 9.73
CA ILE A 47 -1.96 -3.98 10.13
C ILE A 47 -2.41 -2.59 9.68
N GLU A 48 -2.77 -2.47 8.39
CA GLU A 48 -3.24 -1.24 7.77
C GLU A 48 -4.17 -1.59 6.61
N GLY A 49 -5.19 -0.79 6.34
CA GLY A 49 -6.04 -1.01 5.18
C GLY A 49 -6.99 0.14 4.86
N TRP A 50 -7.45 0.18 3.61
CA TRP A 50 -8.36 1.19 3.09
C TRP A 50 -9.62 0.55 2.53
N MET A 51 -10.77 1.11 2.89
CA MET A 51 -12.04 0.83 2.22
C MET A 51 -12.03 1.47 0.82
N LEU A 52 -12.53 0.74 -0.17
CA LEU A 52 -12.68 1.19 -1.55
C LEU A 52 -14.11 1.72 -1.78
N GLN A 53 -14.29 2.58 -2.78
CA GLN A 53 -15.59 3.18 -3.10
C GLN A 53 -16.67 2.19 -3.53
N ASP A 54 -16.28 1.02 -4.04
CA ASP A 54 -17.19 -0.07 -4.43
C ASP A 54 -17.64 -0.94 -3.24
N GLY A 55 -17.14 -0.65 -2.03
CA GLY A 55 -17.47 -1.36 -0.80
C GLY A 55 -16.52 -2.51 -0.47
N ASP A 56 -15.55 -2.80 -1.33
CA ASP A 56 -14.44 -3.73 -1.02
C ASP A 56 -13.37 -3.03 -0.17
N ALA A 57 -12.31 -3.76 0.19
CA ALA A 57 -11.16 -3.18 0.90
C ALA A 57 -9.84 -3.76 0.41
N ILE A 58 -8.77 -2.98 0.55
CA ILE A 58 -7.40 -3.48 0.48
C ILE A 58 -6.78 -3.44 1.87
N ALA A 59 -6.08 -4.50 2.25
CA ALA A 59 -5.50 -4.60 3.57
C ALA A 59 -4.13 -5.25 3.52
N LEU A 60 -3.21 -4.74 4.33
CA LEU A 60 -2.00 -5.43 4.71
C LEU A 60 -2.25 -6.23 5.97
N VAL A 61 -1.93 -7.51 5.89
CA VAL A 61 -2.03 -8.44 7.01
C VAL A 61 -0.66 -8.99 7.35
N SER A 62 -0.40 -9.18 8.64
CA SER A 62 0.78 -9.93 9.07
C SER A 62 0.56 -11.42 8.79
N ASN A 63 1.61 -12.08 8.31
CA ASN A 63 1.61 -13.53 8.12
C ASN A 63 2.65 -14.18 9.07
N GLU A 64 2.92 -15.47 8.90
CA GLU A 64 3.96 -16.15 9.67
C GLU A 64 5.35 -15.63 9.29
N LYS A 65 6.21 -15.39 10.30
CA LYS A 65 7.61 -14.90 10.17
C LYS A 65 7.78 -13.41 9.84
N ASP A 66 6.86 -12.56 10.30
CA ASP A 66 6.91 -11.10 10.14
C ASP A 66 6.79 -10.60 8.70
N ASP A 67 6.54 -11.47 7.72
CA ASP A 67 6.22 -11.06 6.35
C ASP A 67 4.83 -10.37 6.30
N THR A 68 4.50 -9.76 5.18
CA THR A 68 3.25 -9.01 5.00
C THR A 68 2.60 -9.38 3.69
N SER A 69 1.30 -9.62 3.70
CA SER A 69 0.52 -9.87 2.48
C SER A 69 -0.44 -8.71 2.24
N LEU A 70 -0.47 -8.19 1.01
CA LEU A 70 -1.51 -7.30 0.53
C LEU A 70 -2.66 -8.15 0.01
N LEU A 71 -3.84 -7.97 0.61
CA LEU A 71 -5.07 -8.66 0.25
C LEU A 71 -6.05 -7.68 -0.39
N TRP A 72 -6.84 -8.18 -1.34
CA TRP A 72 -8.12 -7.60 -1.73
C TRP A 72 -9.24 -8.37 -1.02
N LEU A 73 -9.94 -7.67 -0.15
CA LEU A 73 -11.01 -8.20 0.68
C LEU A 73 -12.35 -7.82 0.06
N ARG A 74 -13.12 -8.84 -0.31
CA ARG A 74 -14.45 -8.72 -0.91
C ARG A 74 -15.47 -9.34 0.01
N LYS A 75 -16.75 -9.03 -0.21
CA LYS A 75 -17.82 -9.61 0.61
C LYS A 75 -17.84 -11.15 0.51
N GLY A 76 -17.34 -11.81 1.56
CA GLY A 76 -17.29 -13.27 1.67
C GLY A 76 -16.13 -13.94 0.93
N ASP A 77 -15.12 -13.17 0.49
CA ASP A 77 -13.96 -13.70 -0.24
C ASP A 77 -12.70 -12.84 -0.02
N GLU A 78 -11.52 -13.45 -0.13
CA GLU A 78 -10.23 -12.77 0.00
C GLU A 78 -9.26 -13.26 -1.06
N GLU A 79 -8.49 -12.34 -1.63
CA GLU A 79 -7.48 -12.65 -2.64
C GLU A 79 -6.14 -12.03 -2.28
N VAL A 80 -5.08 -12.84 -2.33
CA VAL A 80 -3.71 -12.34 -2.18
C VAL A 80 -3.31 -11.61 -3.46
N ILE A 81 -2.94 -10.33 -3.31
CA ILE A 81 -2.44 -9.48 -4.40
C ILE A 81 -0.92 -9.62 -4.49
N ALA A 82 -0.23 -9.48 -3.36
CA ALA A 82 1.23 -9.53 -3.31
C ALA A 82 1.71 -9.89 -1.91
N ASP A 83 2.87 -10.52 -1.84
CA ASP A 83 3.59 -10.79 -0.60
C ASP A 83 4.86 -9.93 -0.53
N PHE A 84 5.15 -9.44 0.66
CA PHE A 84 6.28 -8.59 0.99
C PHE A 84 7.03 -9.23 2.14
N SER A 85 8.35 -9.10 2.11
CA SER A 85 9.18 -9.53 3.23
C SER A 85 9.02 -8.58 4.43
N GLY A 86 9.31 -9.08 5.64
CA GLY A 86 9.17 -8.29 6.87
C GLY A 86 9.99 -6.99 6.92
N GLU A 87 11.03 -6.87 6.09
CA GLU A 87 11.79 -5.63 5.91
C GLU A 87 10.93 -4.45 5.44
N LEU A 88 9.78 -4.69 4.79
CA LEU A 88 8.84 -3.63 4.42
C LEU A 88 8.30 -2.93 5.68
N GLN A 89 7.88 -3.71 6.68
CA GLN A 89 7.35 -3.19 7.95
C GLN A 89 8.43 -2.44 8.72
N GLU A 90 9.64 -2.98 8.73
CA GLU A 90 10.80 -2.35 9.38
C GLU A 90 11.10 -0.97 8.76
N ALA A 91 11.20 -0.88 7.43
CA ALA A 91 11.47 0.38 6.75
C ALA A 91 10.35 1.42 6.96
N ALA A 92 9.08 1.02 6.88
CA ALA A 92 7.96 1.93 7.13
C ALA A 92 7.99 2.50 8.55
N ARG A 93 8.30 1.65 9.54
CA ARG A 93 8.43 2.04 10.94
C ARG A 93 9.59 2.99 11.19
N GLU A 94 10.76 2.71 10.61
CA GLU A 94 11.96 3.56 10.76
C GLU A 94 11.75 4.96 10.16
N CYS A 95 11.10 5.04 9.00
CA CYS A 95 10.84 6.30 8.32
C CYS A 95 9.54 6.99 8.78
N GLY A 96 8.75 6.35 9.64
CA GLY A 96 7.49 6.90 10.17
C GLY A 96 6.40 7.09 9.11
N ILE A 97 6.38 6.27 8.07
CA ILE A 97 5.46 6.40 6.92
C ILE A 97 4.31 5.37 6.95
N THR A 98 3.30 5.57 6.08
CA THR A 98 2.24 4.56 5.85
C THR A 98 2.84 3.30 5.21
N LEU A 99 2.54 2.14 5.79
CA LEU A 99 2.99 0.86 5.28
C LEU A 99 2.27 0.52 3.96
N LEU A 100 0.96 0.80 3.88
CA LEU A 100 0.18 0.57 2.66
C LEU A 100 0.65 1.47 1.52
N GLY A 101 1.00 2.74 1.80
CA GLY A 101 1.62 3.62 0.82
C GLY A 101 2.97 3.07 0.30
N LEU A 102 3.82 2.57 1.20
CA LEU A 102 5.10 1.95 0.83
C LEU A 102 4.91 0.70 -0.03
N ALA A 103 3.99 -0.19 0.35
CA ALA A 103 3.67 -1.42 -0.39
C ALA A 103 3.21 -1.11 -1.82
N LEU A 104 2.32 -0.13 -1.99
CA LEU A 104 1.84 0.30 -3.30
C LEU A 104 2.95 0.92 -4.14
N LEU A 105 3.86 1.68 -3.54
CA LEU A 105 5.03 2.23 -4.23
C LEU A 105 6.00 1.12 -4.67
N ALA A 106 6.26 0.12 -3.82
CA ALA A 106 7.11 -1.02 -4.17
C ALA A 106 6.56 -1.84 -5.35
N LEU A 107 5.24 -2.08 -5.38
CA LEU A 107 4.56 -2.69 -6.54
C LEU A 107 4.67 -1.80 -7.78
N ALA A 108 4.47 -0.49 -7.63
CA ALA A 108 4.61 0.44 -8.74
C ALA A 108 6.05 0.49 -9.29
N MET A 109 7.07 0.32 -8.44
CA MET A 109 8.48 0.23 -8.84
C MET A 109 8.85 -1.09 -9.51
N GLY A 110 8.01 -2.13 -9.41
CA GLY A 110 8.29 -3.46 -9.94
C GLY A 110 9.30 -4.26 -9.12
N GLY A 111 9.56 -3.87 -7.86
CA GLY A 111 10.37 -4.66 -6.93
C GLY A 111 9.62 -5.88 -6.38
N VAL A 112 8.30 -5.90 -6.55
CA VAL A 112 7.38 -6.98 -6.19
C VAL A 112 6.47 -7.22 -7.39
N ASP A 113 6.03 -8.47 -7.62
CA ASP A 113 5.12 -8.82 -8.71
C ASP A 113 3.81 -8.02 -8.60
N ASP A 114 3.57 -7.15 -9.58
CA ASP A 114 2.40 -6.27 -9.65
C ASP A 114 1.29 -6.83 -10.57
N SER A 115 1.48 -8.02 -11.13
CA SER A 115 0.57 -8.60 -12.14
C SER A 115 -0.86 -8.72 -11.63
N ARG A 116 -1.03 -9.20 -10.40
CA ARG A 116 -2.36 -9.34 -9.78
C ARG A 116 -3.00 -7.99 -9.49
N LEU A 117 -2.24 -7.03 -8.95
CA LEU A 117 -2.75 -5.68 -8.70
C LEU A 117 -3.25 -5.03 -10.00
N LYS A 118 -2.48 -5.15 -11.08
CA LYS A 118 -2.83 -4.64 -12.40
C LYS A 118 -4.10 -5.28 -12.99
N ILE A 119 -4.30 -6.57 -12.79
CA ILE A 119 -5.46 -7.32 -13.31
C ILE A 119 -6.71 -7.05 -12.47
N MET A 120 -6.57 -7.12 -11.14
CA MET A 120 -7.70 -7.15 -10.21
C MET A 120 -8.17 -5.76 -9.81
N LEU A 121 -7.24 -4.81 -9.63
CA LEU A 121 -7.52 -3.44 -9.19
C LEU A 121 -6.82 -2.41 -10.10
N PRO A 122 -7.16 -2.35 -11.39
CA PRO A 122 -6.44 -1.53 -12.38
C PRO A 122 -6.46 -0.03 -12.07
N ALA A 123 -7.50 0.47 -11.41
CA ALA A 123 -7.57 1.87 -11.00
C ALA A 123 -6.58 2.18 -9.87
N LEU A 124 -6.49 1.30 -8.87
CA LEU A 124 -5.52 1.40 -7.78
C LEU A 124 -4.08 1.27 -8.31
N TYR A 125 -3.86 0.34 -9.23
CA TYR A 125 -2.58 0.19 -9.94
C TYR A 125 -2.16 1.48 -10.63
N LYS A 126 -3.07 2.11 -11.37
CA LYS A 126 -2.82 3.37 -12.07
C LYS A 126 -2.50 4.50 -11.09
N ALA A 127 -3.21 4.58 -9.96
CA ALA A 127 -2.92 5.54 -8.90
C ALA A 127 -1.53 5.31 -8.28
N ALA A 128 -1.15 4.05 -8.02
CA ALA A 128 0.19 3.70 -7.53
C ALA A 128 1.31 4.06 -8.53
N LYS A 129 1.09 3.87 -9.84
CA LYS A 129 2.03 4.37 -10.86
C LYS A 129 2.08 5.90 -10.93
N GLY A 130 0.98 6.60 -10.64
CA GLY A 130 0.96 8.06 -10.49
C GLY A 130 1.77 8.52 -9.27
N LEU A 131 1.62 7.84 -8.15
CA LEU A 131 2.42 8.04 -6.93
C LEU A 131 3.92 7.89 -7.22
N LEU A 132 4.29 6.83 -7.93
CA LEU A 132 5.67 6.58 -8.37
C LEU A 132 6.27 7.78 -9.12
N LEU A 133 5.53 8.34 -10.07
CA LEU A 133 6.00 9.49 -10.84
C LEU A 133 6.34 10.67 -9.92
N ILE A 134 5.63 10.86 -8.82
CA ILE A 134 5.83 11.99 -7.91
C ILE A 134 6.95 11.68 -6.90
N ALA A 135 6.97 10.47 -6.34
CA ALA A 135 8.00 10.03 -5.41
C ALA A 135 9.39 9.99 -6.05
N VAL A 136 9.48 9.61 -7.33
CA VAL A 136 10.75 9.52 -8.07
C VAL A 136 11.10 10.82 -8.81
N CYS A 137 10.13 11.71 -9.04
CA CYS A 137 10.41 13.01 -9.66
C CYS A 137 11.16 13.93 -8.69
N ARG A 138 12.48 13.76 -8.65
CA ARG A 138 13.45 14.75 -8.16
C ARG A 138 13.66 15.91 -9.16
N LEU A 139 12.78 16.08 -10.16
CA LEU A 139 12.96 17.02 -11.29
C LEU A 139 12.30 18.39 -11.10
N CYS A 140 11.78 18.70 -9.92
CA CYS A 140 11.65 20.07 -9.46
C CYS A 140 12.65 20.27 -8.33
N GLY A 141 13.90 20.56 -8.70
CA GLY A 141 14.89 21.10 -7.76
C GLY A 141 14.41 22.40 -7.12
#